data_AF-A0A176YFR7-F1
#
_entry.id   AF-A0A176YFR7-F1
#
_cell.length_a   1.000
_cell.length_b   1.000
_cell.length_c   1.000
_cell.angle_alpha   90.00
_cell.angle_beta   90.00
_cell.angle_gamma   90.00
#
_symmetry.space_group_name_H-M   'P 1'
#
loop_
_entity.id
_entity.type
_entity.pdbx_description
1 polymer ?
#
loop_
_entity_poly.entity_id
_entity_poly.type
_entity_poly.pdbx_seq_one_letter_code
_entity_poly.pdbx_strand_id
1 'polypeptide(L)' 'MHSQIVCEEGAMSRPPHNEPTPEEIKEKHRLEEALEEGLKETFPASDPVNVTQPPPSRGDSHVKRTD' A
#
# COMPACT_ATOMS: atom_id res chain seq x y z
N MET A 1 -21.20 -28.61 -4.96
CA MET A 1 -20.00 -28.51 -4.10
C MET A 1 -19.79 -27.04 -3.81
N HIS A 2 -20.28 -26.58 -2.67
CA HIS A 2 -20.06 -25.20 -2.23
C HIS A 2 -18.65 -25.14 -1.67
N SER A 3 -17.68 -24.78 -2.51
CA SER A 3 -16.31 -24.56 -2.07
C SER A 3 -16.28 -23.26 -1.28
N GLN A 4 -16.32 -23.35 0.04
CA GLN A 4 -16.01 -22.24 0.93
C GLN A 4 -14.50 -22.02 0.84
N ILE A 5 -14.10 -21.01 0.07
CA ILE A 5 -12.82 -20.34 0.28
C ILE A 5 -12.92 -19.72 1.67
N VAL A 6 -12.18 -20.29 2.63
CA VAL A 6 -11.93 -19.62 3.89
C VAL A 6 -10.94 -18.51 3.60
N CYS A 7 -11.43 -17.28 3.49
CA CYS A 7 -10.58 -16.11 3.66
C CYS A 7 -10.21 -16.08 5.14
N GLU A 8 -9.03 -16.61 5.48
CA GLU A 8 -8.46 -16.48 6.81
C GLU A 8 -7.96 -15.04 6.96
N GLU A 9 -8.84 -14.17 7.45
CA GLU A 9 -8.51 -12.79 7.81
C GLU A 9 -7.72 -12.80 9.14
N GLY A 10 -6.42 -13.07 9.03
CA GLY A 10 -5.46 -12.88 10.12
C GLY A 10 -5.25 -11.39 10.38
N ALA A 11 -6.23 -10.72 10.99
CA ALA A 11 -6.07 -9.36 11.50
C ALA A 11 -4.92 -9.35 12.52
N MET A 12 -3.95 -8.46 12.32
CA MET A 12 -2.84 -8.17 13.24
C MET A 12 -3.40 -7.65 14.58
N SER A 13 -3.90 -8.54 15.43
CA SER A 13 -4.44 -8.20 16.74
C SER A 13 -3.29 -7.71 17.62
N ARG A 14 -3.30 -6.43 17.97
CA ARG A 14 -2.31 -5.86 18.90
C ARG A 14 -2.53 -6.52 20.26
N PRO A 15 -1.48 -7.10 20.87
CA PRO A 15 -1.58 -7.63 22.23
C PRO A 15 -1.93 -6.49 23.21
N PRO A 16 -2.56 -6.79 24.36
CA PRO A 16 -2.89 -5.79 25.37
C PRO A 16 -1.64 -4.99 25.75
N HIS A 17 -1.78 -3.66 25.79
CA HIS A 17 -0.69 -2.72 26.03
C HIS A 17 -0.21 -2.79 27.48
N ASN A 18 0.71 -3.71 27.75
CA ASN A 18 1.62 -3.58 28.88
C ASN A 18 2.75 -2.61 28.49
N GLU A 19 3.23 -1.84 29.46
CA GLU A 19 4.45 -1.03 29.29
C GLU A 19 5.59 -1.93 28.80
N PRO A 20 6.21 -1.63 27.65
CA PRO A 20 7.25 -2.47 27.09
C PRO A 20 8.50 -2.40 27.98
N THR A 21 9.08 -3.55 28.23
CA THR A 21 10.38 -3.66 28.88
C THR A 21 11.47 -3.03 27.99
N PRO A 22 12.60 -2.59 28.56
CA PRO A 22 13.71 -2.05 27.78
C PRO A 22 14.24 -2.98 26.68
N GLU A 23 14.15 -4.30 26.87
CA GLU A 23 14.56 -5.28 25.86
C GLU A 23 13.57 -5.36 24.69
N GLU A 24 12.26 -5.33 24.98
CA GLU A 24 11.21 -5.30 23.95
C GLU A 24 11.28 -4.02 23.10
N ILE A 25 11.62 -2.87 23.70
CA ILE A 25 11.85 -1.62 22.96
C ILE A 25 12.99 -1.78 21.96
N LYS A 26 14.09 -2.40 22.39
CA LYS A 26 15.28 -2.62 21.57
C LYS A 26 15.01 -3.62 20.44
N GLU A 27 14.27 -4.69 20.72
CA GLU A 27 13.84 -5.67 19.73
C GLU A 27 12.92 -5.03 18.69
N LYS A 28 11.93 -4.27 19.14
CA LYS A 28 11.00 -3.55 18.28
C LYS A 28 11.72 -2.56 17.35
N HIS A 29 12.73 -1.84 17.85
CA HIS A 29 13.54 -0.94 17.02
C HIS A 29 14.28 -1.68 15.91
N ARG A 30 14.92 -2.81 16.23
CA ARG A 30 15.61 -3.65 15.23
C ARG A 30 14.65 -4.18 14.17
N LEU A 31 13.46 -4.61 14.60
CA LEU A 31 12.44 -5.11 13.69
C LEU A 31 11.93 -4.01 12.75
N GLU A 32 11.71 -2.79 13.26
CA GLU A 32 11.32 -1.65 12.43
C GLU A 32 12.37 -1.27 11.39
N GLU A 33 13.66 -1.28 11.77
CA GLU A 33 14.75 -1.01 10.82
C GLU A 33 14.78 -2.04 9.69
N ALA A 34 14.66 -3.33 10.03
CA ALA A 34 14.64 -4.42 9.04
C ALA A 34 13.42 -4.35 8.10
N LEU A 35 12.26 -3.98 8.63
CA LEU A 35 11.05 -3.78 7.83
C LEU A 35 11.21 -2.60 6.86
N GLU A 36 11.72 -1.46 7.35
CA GLU A 36 11.96 -0.28 6.54
C GLU A 36 13.00 -0.53 5.44
N GLU A 37 14.09 -1.23 5.75
CA GLU A 37 15.09 -1.65 4.76
C GLU A 37 14.47 -2.51 3.65
N GLY A 38 13.68 -3.53 4.02
CA GLY A 38 12.99 -4.39 3.06
C GLY A 38 11.97 -3.65 2.18
N LEU A 39 11.29 -2.63 2.73
CA LEU A 39 10.27 -1.87 1.98
C LEU A 39 10.86 -0.83 1.03
N LYS A 40 12.03 -0.27 1.32
CA LYS A 40 12.69 0.78 0.50
C LYS A 40 12.97 0.33 -0.94
N GLU A 41 13.33 -0.94 -1.13
CA GLU A 41 13.70 -1.47 -2.46
C GLU A 41 12.55 -2.19 -3.18
N THR A 42 11.45 -2.45 -2.46
CA THR A 42 10.36 -3.30 -2.96
C THR A 42 9.38 -2.54 -3.86
N PHE A 43 9.36 -1.21 -3.78
CA PHE A 43 8.46 -0.41 -4.59
C PHE A 43 9.25 0.48 -5.55
N PRO A 44 9.14 0.27 -6.89
CA PRO A 44 9.41 1.36 -7.80
C PRO A 44 8.54 2.54 -7.35
N ALA A 45 9.09 3.75 -7.34
CA ALA A 45 8.37 4.97 -6.99
C ALA A 45 7.10 5.05 -7.83
N SER A 46 5.97 4.52 -7.30
CA SER A 46 4.71 4.24 -7.99
C SER A 46 4.88 4.01 -9.50
N ASP A 47 5.08 2.76 -9.92
CA ASP A 47 5.10 2.31 -11.33
C ASP A 47 4.36 3.31 -12.23
N PRO A 48 5.03 3.98 -13.20
CA PRO A 48 4.51 5.19 -13.84
C PRO A 48 3.05 5.02 -14.23
N VAL A 49 2.21 6.00 -13.89
CA VAL A 49 0.82 5.99 -14.34
C VAL A 49 0.85 5.78 -15.85
N ASN A 50 0.30 4.68 -16.34
CA ASN A 50 0.13 4.44 -17.77
C ASN A 50 -0.88 5.47 -18.29
N VAL A 51 -0.41 6.69 -18.59
CA VAL A 51 -1.23 7.77 -19.16
C VAL A 51 -1.27 7.61 -20.68
N THR A 52 -1.86 6.51 -21.17
CA THR A 52 -2.33 6.50 -22.55
C THR A 52 -3.72 7.09 -22.54
N GLN A 53 -3.84 8.38 -22.88
CA GLN A 53 -5.15 8.91 -23.23
C GLN A 53 -5.62 8.18 -24.50
N PRO A 54 -6.81 7.58 -24.51
CA PRO A 54 -7.42 7.13 -25.75
C PRO A 54 -7.55 8.34 -26.69
N PRO A 55 -7.54 8.12 -28.02
CA PRO A 55 -7.69 9.21 -28.97
C PRO A 55 -8.96 10.02 -28.64
N PRO A 56 -8.94 11.35 -28.82
CA PRO A 56 -10.07 12.22 -28.51
C PRO A 56 -11.36 11.67 -29.08
N SER A 57 -12.39 11.62 -28.24
CA SER A 57 -13.72 11.22 -28.65
C SER A 57 -14.41 12.35 -29.41
N ARG A 58 -15.45 12.03 -30.18
CA ARG A 58 -16.27 13.04 -30.88
C ARG A 58 -16.95 14.05 -29.93
N GLY A 59 -17.04 13.75 -28.63
CA GLY A 59 -17.57 14.67 -27.62
C GLY A 59 -16.58 15.75 -27.18
N ASP A 60 -15.28 15.52 -27.40
CA ASP A 60 -14.21 16.41 -26.91
C ASP A 60 -14.01 17.64 -27.81
N SER A 61 -14.59 17.64 -29.02
CA SER A 61 -14.46 18.73 -29.99
C SER A 61 -15.27 19.99 -29.65
N HIS A 62 -16.08 19.99 -28.59
CA HIS A 62 -16.93 21.13 -28.24
C HIS A 62 -16.31 22.13 -27.25
N VAL A 63 -15.13 21.85 -26.68
CA VAL A 63 -14.49 22.73 -25.69
C VAL A 63 -13.75 23.86 -26.39
N LYS A 64 -14.44 24.99 -26.63
CA LYS A 64 -13.79 26.24 -27.05
C LYS A 64 -13.04 26.83 -25.86
N ARG A 65 -11.71 26.80 -25.87
CA ARG A 65 -10.90 27.57 -24.91
C ARG A 65 -10.96 29.04 -25.32
N THR A 66 -11.66 29.86 -24.55
CA THR A 66 -11.53 31.32 -24.60
C THR A 66 -10.39 31.73 -23.68
N ASP A 67 -9.42 32.45 -24.22
CA ASP A 67 -8.31 33.11 -23.51
C ASP A 67 -8.81 34.20 -22.56
#